data_AF-A0A845I0K6-F1
#
_entry.id   AF-A0A845I0K6-F1
#
_cell.length_a   1.000
_cell.length_b   1.000
_cell.length_c   1.000
_cell.angle_alpha   90.00
_cell.angle_beta   90.00
_cell.angle_gamma   90.00
#
_symmetry.space_group_name_H-M   'P 1'
#
loop_
_entity.id
_entity.type
_entity.pdbx_description
1 polymer ?
#
loop_
_entity_poly.entity_id
_entity_poly.type
_entity_poly.pdbx_seq_one_letter_code
_entity_poly.pdbx_strand_id
1 'polypeptide(L)'
;MPRPSVIPQVKERLETYLNECEAAYLQQPEGMRQPTLPSTPDGKINVRAVAQAIDLKTTQEKYLYERVELSQLVNLVAEGQGLLPIGARLLQSAGDSAIKERMVRQAQDAREASQSATEALAVQAELLQKLQEASHAIEVLNAENLRLRAQLDAVFNGVLLRVEP
;
A
#
# COMPACT_ATOMS: atom_id res chain seq x y z
N MET A 1 19.32 17.68 -45.58
CA MET A 1 17.91 17.26 -45.79
C MET A 1 17.50 16.33 -44.65
N PRO A 2 16.38 16.56 -43.96
CA PRO A 2 15.93 15.67 -42.89
C PRO A 2 15.53 14.32 -43.50
N ARG A 3 16.02 13.22 -42.91
CA ARG A 3 15.64 11.86 -43.35
C ARG A 3 14.15 11.66 -43.08
N PRO A 4 13.37 11.10 -44.03
CA PRO A 4 11.97 10.78 -43.79
C PRO A 4 11.86 9.82 -42.60
N SER A 5 10.86 10.04 -41.73
CA SER A 5 10.64 9.18 -40.58
C SER A 5 10.19 7.80 -41.06
N VAL A 6 10.88 6.76 -40.60
CA VAL A 6 10.60 5.35 -40.97
C VAL A 6 9.40 4.80 -40.16
N ILE A 7 8.98 5.51 -39.12
CA ILE A 7 7.98 5.08 -38.13
C ILE A 7 6.58 4.84 -38.74
N PRO A 8 6.03 5.73 -39.61
CA PRO A 8 4.70 5.49 -40.19
C PRO A 8 4.65 4.22 -41.04
N GLN A 9 5.70 3.93 -41.81
CA GLN A 9 5.79 2.72 -42.63
C GLN A 9 5.87 1.46 -41.77
N VAL A 10 6.57 1.52 -40.64
CA VAL A 10 6.64 0.40 -39.68
C VAL A 10 5.29 0.18 -39.02
N LYS A 11 4.58 1.25 -38.67
CA LYS A 11 3.25 1.17 -38.07
C LYS A 11 2.24 0.48 -38.99
N GLU A 12 2.19 0.87 -40.26
CA GLU A 12 1.27 0.28 -41.24
C GLU A 12 1.51 -1.22 -41.45
N ARG A 13 2.79 -1.64 -41.53
CA ARG A 13 3.15 -3.06 -41.61
C ARG A 13 2.78 -3.82 -40.35
N LEU A 14 3.01 -3.20 -39.19
CA LEU A 14 2.67 -3.78 -37.89
C LEU A 14 1.15 -3.97 -37.77
N GLU A 15 0.35 -2.97 -38.13
CA GLU A 15 -1.12 -3.06 -38.10
C GLU A 15 -1.63 -4.16 -39.04
N THR A 16 -1.07 -4.27 -40.24
CA THR A 16 -1.43 -5.34 -41.20
C THR A 16 -1.16 -6.72 -40.59
N TYR A 17 0.04 -6.92 -40.05
CA TYR A 17 0.43 -8.19 -39.43
C TYR A 17 -0.41 -8.52 -38.18
N LEU A 18 -0.70 -7.53 -37.34
CA LEU A 18 -1.50 -7.72 -36.14
C LEU A 18 -2.96 -8.08 -36.49
N ASN A 19 -3.54 -7.45 -37.51
CA ASN A 19 -4.89 -7.77 -37.99
C ASN A 19 -4.97 -9.19 -38.54
N GLU A 20 -3.93 -9.65 -39.26
CA GLU A 20 -3.85 -11.03 -39.74
C GLU A 20 -3.78 -12.03 -38.58
N CYS A 21 -2.96 -11.73 -37.57
CA CYS A 21 -2.87 -12.56 -36.37
C CYS A 21 -4.19 -12.59 -35.60
N GLU A 22 -4.87 -11.46 -35.43
CA GLU A 22 -6.16 -11.38 -34.76
C GLU A 22 -7.25 -12.12 -35.54
N ALA A 23 -7.31 -11.96 -36.86
CA ALA A 23 -8.24 -12.71 -37.70
C ALA A 23 -8.01 -14.22 -37.57
N ALA A 24 -6.74 -14.67 -37.59
CA ALA A 24 -6.39 -16.08 -37.39
C ALA A 24 -6.75 -16.57 -35.98
N TYR A 25 -6.68 -15.71 -34.96
CA TYR A 25 -7.10 -16.04 -33.59
C TYR A 25 -8.62 -16.20 -33.47
N LEU A 26 -9.38 -15.30 -34.09
CA LEU A 26 -10.85 -15.33 -34.08
C LEU A 26 -11.42 -16.50 -34.87
N GLN A 27 -10.73 -16.94 -35.93
CA GLN A 27 -11.09 -18.13 -36.71
C GLN A 27 -10.95 -19.45 -35.92
N GLN A 28 -10.20 -19.45 -34.81
CA GLN A 28 -10.06 -20.64 -33.99
C GLN A 28 -11.33 -20.91 -33.16
N PRO A 29 -11.67 -22.19 -32.92
CA PRO A 29 -12.80 -22.56 -32.08
C PRO A 29 -12.66 -21.97 -30.66
N GLU A 30 -13.75 -21.43 -30.11
CA GLU A 30 -13.74 -20.66 -28.85
C GLU A 30 -13.15 -21.41 -27.65
N GLY A 31 -13.22 -22.75 -27.63
CA GLY A 31 -12.68 -23.58 -26.55
C GLY A 31 -11.22 -24.03 -26.70
N MET A 32 -10.58 -23.77 -27.84
CA MET A 32 -9.18 -24.19 -28.12
C MET A 32 -8.34 -23.03 -28.69
N ARG A 33 -8.74 -21.78 -28.42
CA ARG A 33 -7.99 -20.63 -28.90
C ARG A 33 -6.59 -20.61 -28.29
N GLN A 34 -5.59 -20.61 -29.16
CA GLN A 34 -4.19 -20.42 -28.83
C GLN A 34 -3.73 -19.08 -29.37
N PRO A 35 -2.87 -18.35 -28.64
CA PRO A 35 -2.31 -17.09 -29.11
C PRO A 35 -1.64 -17.28 -30.47
N THR A 36 -2.00 -16.44 -31.44
CA THR A 36 -1.38 -16.43 -32.77
C THR A 36 -0.14 -15.57 -32.79
N LEU A 37 -0.01 -14.65 -31.84
CA LEU A 37 1.19 -13.84 -31.70
C LEU A 37 2.37 -14.69 -31.20
N PRO A 38 3.59 -14.43 -31.71
CA PRO A 38 4.80 -15.07 -31.23
C PRO A 38 5.00 -14.81 -29.73
N SER A 39 5.05 -15.89 -28.95
CA SER A 39 5.28 -15.83 -27.52
C SER A 39 6.59 -16.51 -27.13
N THR A 40 7.09 -16.14 -25.95
CA THR A 40 8.18 -16.81 -25.26
C THR A 40 7.62 -17.92 -24.37
N PRO A 41 8.43 -18.90 -23.94
CA PRO A 41 7.99 -19.95 -23.02
C PRO A 41 7.35 -19.43 -21.73
N ASP A 42 7.73 -18.20 -21.31
CA ASP A 42 7.18 -17.49 -20.15
C ASP A 42 5.77 -16.90 -20.39
N GLY A 43 5.15 -17.12 -21.56
CA GLY A 43 3.84 -16.55 -21.93
C GLY A 43 3.86 -15.05 -22.28
N LYS A 44 5.06 -14.48 -22.48
CA LYS A 44 5.25 -13.07 -22.88
C LYS A 44 5.46 -12.95 -24.38
N ILE A 45 4.99 -11.86 -24.98
CA ILE A 45 5.23 -11.54 -26.39
C ILE A 45 6.73 -11.55 -26.73
N ASN A 46 7.08 -12.22 -27.82
CA ASN A 46 8.42 -12.23 -28.37
C ASN A 46 8.58 -11.11 -29.41
N VAL A 47 9.02 -9.93 -28.95
CA VAL A 47 9.21 -8.74 -29.80
C VAL A 47 10.17 -8.99 -30.97
N ARG A 48 11.17 -9.86 -30.82
CA ARG A 48 12.13 -10.18 -31.89
C ARG A 48 11.47 -10.96 -33.02
N ALA A 49 10.61 -11.92 -32.67
CA ALA A 49 9.86 -12.70 -33.65
C ALA A 49 8.81 -11.83 -34.36
N VAL A 50 8.14 -10.92 -33.64
CA VAL A 50 7.24 -9.93 -34.25
C VAL A 50 8.01 -9.03 -35.22
N ALA A 51 9.19 -8.55 -34.85
CA ALA A 51 10.02 -7.72 -35.72
C ALA A 51 10.46 -8.44 -37.00
N GLN A 52 10.81 -9.73 -36.89
CA GLN A 52 11.13 -10.57 -38.05
C GLN A 52 9.92 -10.75 -38.96
N ALA A 53 8.72 -10.93 -38.42
CA ALA A 53 7.51 -11.13 -39.21
C ALA A 53 7.11 -9.89 -40.04
N ILE A 54 7.50 -8.69 -39.61
CA ILE A 54 7.25 -7.42 -40.33
C ILE A 54 8.48 -6.90 -41.09
N ASP A 55 9.49 -7.75 -41.29
CA ASP A 55 10.74 -7.46 -42.00
C ASP A 55 11.50 -6.23 -41.48
N LEU A 56 11.50 -6.03 -40.15
CA LEU A 56 12.30 -4.99 -39.51
C LEU A 56 13.77 -5.41 -39.39
N LYS A 57 14.67 -4.43 -39.53
CA LYS A 57 16.08 -4.63 -39.21
C LYS A 57 16.27 -4.74 -37.70
N THR A 58 17.28 -5.51 -37.25
CA THR A 58 17.61 -5.66 -35.83
C THR A 58 17.85 -4.34 -35.10
N THR A 59 18.39 -3.34 -35.80
CA THR A 59 18.59 -1.99 -35.23
C THR A 59 17.30 -1.20 -35.01
N GLN A 60 16.21 -1.61 -35.65
CA GLN A 60 14.89 -0.98 -35.59
C GLN A 60 13.94 -1.72 -34.64
N GLU A 61 14.28 -2.94 -34.18
CA GLU A 61 13.53 -3.69 -33.16
C GLU A 61 13.21 -2.82 -31.93
N LYS A 62 14.14 -1.93 -31.57
CA LYS A 62 13.98 -1.01 -30.44
C LYS A 62 12.77 -0.11 -30.53
N TYR A 63 12.31 0.23 -31.73
CA TYR A 63 11.14 1.07 -31.88
C TYR A 63 9.87 0.39 -31.37
N LEU A 64 9.77 -0.93 -31.40
CA LEU A 64 8.60 -1.67 -30.91
C LEU A 64 8.42 -1.58 -29.39
N TYR A 65 9.48 -1.29 -28.62
CA TYR A 65 9.40 -1.12 -27.16
C TYR A 65 9.71 0.30 -26.67
N GLU A 66 10.45 1.12 -27.42
CA GLU A 66 10.72 2.53 -27.07
C GLU A 66 9.58 3.46 -27.50
N ARG A 67 8.86 3.15 -28.58
CA ARG A 67 7.77 3.99 -29.08
C ARG A 67 6.44 3.50 -28.53
N VAL A 68 5.82 4.35 -27.71
CA VAL A 68 4.55 4.08 -27.04
C VAL A 68 3.46 3.68 -28.04
N GLU A 69 3.39 4.34 -29.19
CA GLU A 69 2.38 4.05 -30.21
C GLU A 69 2.46 2.61 -30.74
N LEU A 70 3.68 2.11 -30.99
CA LEU A 70 3.89 0.75 -31.51
C LEU A 70 3.73 -0.29 -30.40
N SER A 71 4.24 0.00 -29.20
CA SER A 71 4.12 -0.92 -28.07
C SER A 71 2.67 -1.08 -27.61
N GLN A 72 1.87 -0.02 -27.63
CA GLN A 72 0.44 -0.07 -27.31
C GLN A 72 -0.33 -0.95 -28.28
N LEU A 73 -0.11 -0.82 -29.58
CA LEU A 73 -0.77 -1.66 -30.58
C LEU A 73 -0.49 -3.15 -30.34
N VAL A 74 0.77 -3.51 -30.12
CA VAL A 74 1.15 -4.90 -29.85
C VAL A 74 0.58 -5.39 -28.52
N ASN A 75 0.61 -4.55 -27.48
CA ASN A 75 0.09 -4.91 -26.16
C ASN A 75 -1.42 -5.15 -26.17
N LEU A 76 -2.19 -4.33 -26.89
CA LEU A 76 -3.65 -4.50 -26.98
C LEU A 76 -4.05 -5.86 -27.56
N VAL A 77 -3.42 -6.25 -28.69
CA VAL A 77 -3.71 -7.55 -29.32
C VAL A 77 -3.24 -8.70 -28.43
N ALA A 78 -2.07 -8.54 -27.79
CA ALA A 78 -1.56 -9.55 -26.89
C ALA A 78 -2.43 -9.78 -25.66
N GLU A 79 -2.93 -8.71 -25.04
CA GLU A 79 -3.90 -8.80 -23.93
C GLU A 79 -5.18 -9.50 -24.38
N GLY A 80 -5.68 -9.19 -25.58
CA GLY A 80 -6.84 -9.88 -26.17
C GLY A 80 -6.63 -11.38 -26.42
N GLN A 81 -5.37 -11.81 -26.61
CA GLN A 81 -4.97 -13.20 -26.76
C GLN A 81 -4.47 -13.86 -25.45
N GLY A 82 -4.49 -13.14 -24.33
CA GLY A 82 -4.05 -13.64 -23.03
C GLY A 82 -2.52 -13.73 -22.84
N LEU A 83 -1.73 -13.00 -23.63
CA LEU A 83 -0.27 -12.91 -23.50
C LEU A 83 0.15 -11.74 -22.60
N LEU A 84 1.31 -11.88 -21.95
CA LEU A 84 1.88 -10.80 -21.14
C LEU A 84 2.44 -9.68 -22.04
N PRO A 85 2.11 -8.39 -21.75
CA PRO A 85 2.50 -7.26 -22.58
C PRO A 85 4.02 -6.98 -22.56
N ILE A 86 4.46 -6.20 -23.54
CA ILE A 86 5.79 -5.61 -23.58
C ILE A 86 5.98 -4.76 -22.31
N GLY A 87 6.98 -5.12 -21.51
CA GLY A 87 7.27 -4.45 -20.23
C GLY A 87 6.64 -5.10 -18.99
N ALA A 88 5.91 -6.22 -19.12
CA ALA A 88 5.27 -6.91 -17.98
C ALA A 88 6.21 -7.19 -16.78
N ARG A 89 7.50 -7.49 -17.05
CA ARG A 89 8.51 -7.69 -15.99
C ARG A 89 8.76 -6.43 -15.16
N LEU A 90 8.74 -5.24 -15.79
CA LEU A 90 8.89 -3.96 -15.09
C LEU A 90 7.65 -3.65 -14.24
N LEU A 91 6.46 -3.88 -14.80
CA LEU A 91 5.19 -3.67 -14.10
C LEU A 91 5.06 -4.56 -12.85
N GLN A 92 5.43 -5.84 -12.95
CA GLN A 92 5.46 -6.76 -11.80
C GLN A 92 6.44 -6.28 -10.72
N SER A 93 7.67 -5.92 -11.11
CA SER A 93 8.68 -5.48 -10.15
C SER A 93 8.30 -4.19 -9.40
N ALA A 94 7.64 -3.25 -10.07
CA ALA A 94 7.18 -2.00 -9.48
C ALA A 94 5.97 -2.20 -8.55
N GLY A 95 5.08 -3.12 -8.89
CA GLY A 95 3.98 -3.54 -8.01
C GLY A 95 4.50 -4.15 -6.71
N ASP A 96 5.46 -5.08 -6.83
CA ASP A 96 6.04 -5.76 -5.68
C ASP A 96 6.80 -4.82 -4.74
N SER A 97 7.52 -3.83 -5.28
CA SER A 97 8.23 -2.85 -4.44
C SER A 97 7.25 -1.94 -3.68
N ALA A 98 6.17 -1.48 -4.32
CA ALA A 98 5.17 -0.64 -3.68
C ALA A 98 4.42 -1.38 -2.56
N ILE A 99 4.14 -2.67 -2.74
CA ILE A 99 3.52 -3.52 -1.71
C ILE A 99 4.48 -3.67 -0.51
N LYS A 100 5.77 -3.96 -0.77
CA LYS A 100 6.79 -4.07 0.29
C LYS A 100 6.93 -2.77 1.08
N GLU A 101 6.99 -1.63 0.42
CA GLU A 101 7.05 -0.32 1.09
C GLU A 101 5.83 -0.07 1.98
N ARG A 102 4.63 -0.41 1.49
CA ARG A 102 3.39 -0.28 2.28
C ARG A 102 3.41 -1.17 3.52
N MET A 103 3.86 -2.43 3.38
CA MET A 103 3.99 -3.35 4.51
C MET A 103 4.99 -2.84 5.55
N VAL A 104 6.12 -2.28 5.13
CA VAL A 104 7.12 -1.71 6.05
C VAL A 104 6.54 -0.53 6.82
N ARG A 105 5.85 0.40 6.16
CA ARG A 105 5.20 1.54 6.84
C ARG A 105 4.15 1.06 7.83
N GLN A 106 3.27 0.15 7.43
CA GLN A 106 2.24 -0.40 8.32
C GLN A 106 2.85 -1.10 9.55
N ALA A 107 3.97 -1.79 9.38
CA ALA A 107 4.69 -2.41 10.49
C ALA A 107 5.34 -1.38 11.43
N GLN A 108 5.81 -0.24 10.91
CA GLN A 108 6.32 0.87 11.71
C GLN A 108 5.18 1.54 12.49
N ASP A 109 4.08 1.90 11.82
CA ASP A 109 2.92 2.52 12.44
C ASP A 109 2.33 1.64 13.56
N ALA A 110 2.27 0.32 13.34
CA ALA A 110 1.80 -0.63 14.35
C ALA A 110 2.72 -0.69 15.58
N ARG A 111 4.05 -0.57 15.39
CA ARG A 111 5.00 -0.51 16.50
C ARG A 111 4.87 0.78 17.29
N GLU A 112 4.75 1.92 16.61
CA GLU A 112 4.56 3.22 17.25
C GLU A 112 3.23 3.27 18.03
N ALA A 113 2.14 2.76 17.45
CA ALA A 113 0.85 2.66 18.12
C ALA A 113 0.92 1.76 19.36
N SER A 114 1.62 0.62 19.27
CA SER A 114 1.84 -0.27 20.43
C SER A 114 2.62 0.44 21.54
N GLN A 115 3.68 1.17 21.22
CA GLN A 115 4.49 1.90 22.21
C GLN A 115 3.66 3.00 22.87
N SER A 116 2.97 3.81 22.08
CA SER A 116 2.09 4.86 22.59
C SER A 116 0.98 4.30 23.49
N ALA A 117 0.39 3.17 23.13
CA ALA A 117 -0.61 2.51 23.97
C ALA A 117 -0.03 2.04 25.32
N THR A 118 1.19 1.48 25.32
CA THR A 118 1.85 1.07 26.58
C THR A 118 2.17 2.26 27.48
N GLU A 119 2.63 3.37 26.90
CA GLU A 119 2.90 4.60 27.65
C GLU A 119 1.61 5.20 28.22
N ALA A 120 0.54 5.25 27.43
CA ALA A 120 -0.76 5.73 27.88
C ALA A 120 -1.32 4.91 29.05
N LEU A 121 -1.19 3.57 29.00
CA LEU A 121 -1.59 2.69 30.09
C LEU A 121 -0.75 2.90 31.36
N ALA A 122 0.56 3.12 31.21
CA ALA A 122 1.43 3.42 32.35
C ALA A 122 1.06 4.75 33.04
N VAL A 123 0.82 5.80 32.25
CA VAL A 123 0.37 7.10 32.77
C VAL A 123 -1.01 6.99 33.43
N GLN A 124 -1.93 6.23 32.84
CA GLN A 124 -3.25 6.01 33.42
C GLN A 124 -3.16 5.31 34.78
N ALA A 125 -2.31 4.28 34.91
CA ALA A 125 -2.10 3.57 36.16
C ALA A 125 -1.53 4.50 37.25
N GLU A 126 -0.54 5.33 36.91
CA GLU A 126 0.05 6.30 37.83
C GLU A 126 -0.99 7.34 38.31
N LEU A 127 -1.81 7.86 37.39
CA LEU A 127 -2.86 8.81 37.74
C LEU A 127 -3.93 8.20 38.65
N LEU A 128 -4.31 6.94 38.42
CA LEU A 128 -5.24 6.22 39.30
C LEU A 128 -4.66 6.04 40.70
N GLN A 129 -3.37 5.71 40.80
CA GLN A 129 -2.70 5.59 42.10
C GLN A 129 -2.70 6.93 42.86
N LYS A 130 -2.34 8.03 42.19
CA LYS A 130 -2.37 9.37 42.80
C LYS A 130 -3.78 9.79 43.24
N LEU A 131 -4.81 9.41 42.48
CA LEU A 131 -6.19 9.69 42.83
C LEU A 131 -6.60 8.92 44.09
N GLN A 132 -6.22 7.64 44.20
CA GLN A 132 -6.46 6.84 45.39
C GLN A 132 -5.75 7.43 46.62
N GLU A 133 -4.47 7.77 46.50
CA GLU A 133 -3.70 8.40 47.58
C GLU A 133 -4.32 9.72 48.04
N ALA A 134 -4.71 10.59 47.10
CA ALA A 134 -5.37 11.85 47.40
C ALA A 134 -6.75 11.65 48.05
N SER A 135 -7.53 10.67 47.58
CA SER A 135 -8.83 10.35 48.18
C SER A 135 -8.69 9.88 49.63
N HIS A 136 -7.69 9.03 49.90
CA HIS A 136 -7.41 8.56 51.25
C HIS A 136 -6.96 9.71 52.16
N ALA A 137 -6.11 10.61 51.68
CA ALA A 137 -5.69 11.78 52.43
C ALA A 137 -6.88 12.70 52.79
N ILE A 138 -7.83 12.88 51.87
CA ILE A 138 -9.05 13.65 52.13
C ILE A 138 -9.91 12.97 53.20
N GLU A 139 -10.07 11.65 53.16
CA GLU A 139 -10.81 10.90 54.18
C GLU A 139 -10.19 11.06 55.57
N VAL A 140 -8.86 10.95 55.67
CA VAL A 140 -8.13 11.16 56.93
C VAL A 140 -8.33 12.58 57.46
N LEU A 141 -8.14 13.60 56.61
CA LEU A 141 -8.32 15.01 57.01
C LEU A 141 -9.77 15.32 57.41
N ASN A 142 -10.75 14.68 56.77
CA ASN A 142 -12.15 14.81 57.14
C ASN A 142 -12.45 14.17 58.50
N ALA A 143 -11.89 13.00 58.77
CA ALA A 143 -12.03 12.33 60.07
C ALA A 143 -11.39 13.15 61.20
N GLU A 144 -10.21 13.73 60.96
CA GLU A 144 -9.56 14.65 61.90
C GLU A 144 -10.38 15.90 62.14
N ASN A 145 -10.91 16.53 61.08
CA ASN A 145 -11.79 17.69 61.21
C ASN A 145 -13.05 17.36 62.02
N LEU A 146 -13.69 16.22 61.78
CA LEU A 146 -14.86 15.78 62.54
C LEU A 146 -14.51 15.57 64.01
N ARG A 147 -13.38 14.94 64.30
CA ARG A 147 -12.90 14.75 65.68
C ARG A 147 -12.64 16.08 66.37
N LEU A 148 -11.95 17.01 65.71
CA LEU A 148 -11.66 18.34 66.25
C LEU A 148 -12.93 19.15 66.50
N ARG A 149 -13.90 19.10 65.57
CA ARG A 149 -15.21 19.74 65.77
C ARG A 149 -15.96 19.16 66.96
N ALA A 150 -16.01 17.83 67.09
CA ALA A 150 -16.63 17.18 68.24
C ALA A 150 -15.94 17.55 69.57
N GLN A 151 -14.61 17.70 69.58
CA GLN A 151 -13.87 18.20 70.74
C GLN A 151 -14.25 19.65 71.09
N LEU A 152 -14.34 20.54 70.09
CA LEU A 152 -14.76 21.92 70.31
C LEU A 152 -16.19 21.99 70.85
N ASP A 153 -17.13 21.22 70.28
CA ASP A 153 -18.51 21.16 70.74
C ASP A 153 -18.61 20.66 72.20
N ALA A 154 -17.81 19.68 72.58
CA ALA A 154 -17.75 19.20 73.97
C ALA A 154 -17.21 20.26 74.96
N VAL A 155 -16.26 21.08 74.53
CA VAL A 155 -15.74 22.22 75.31
C VAL A 155 -16.80 23.33 75.42
N PHE A 156 -17.46 23.70 74.31
CA PHE A 156 -18.48 24.75 74.30
C PHE A 156 -19.74 24.37 75.08
N ASN A 157 -20.14 23.10 75.08
CA ASN A 157 -21.28 22.59 75.85
C ASN A 157 -20.96 22.33 77.33
N GLY A 158 -19.77 22.70 77.81
CA GLY A 158 -19.38 22.60 79.22
C GLY A 158 -19.13 21.18 79.73
N VAL A 159 -18.97 20.20 78.85
CA VAL A 159 -18.70 18.79 79.21
C VAL A 159 -17.21 18.59 79.54
N LEU A 160 -16.33 19.38 78.95
CA LEU A 160 -14.90 19.42 79.27
C LEU A 160 -14.56 20.78 79.90
N LEU A 161 -14.19 20.78 81.18
CA LEU A 161 -13.65 21.96 81.85
C LEU A 161 -12.28 22.29 81.24
N ARG A 162 -12.12 23.49 80.68
CA ARG A 162 -10.80 24.07 80.42
C ARG A 162 -10.08 24.18 81.76
N VAL A 163 -9.09 23.33 81.99
CA VAL A 163 -8.07 23.58 83.01
C VAL A 163 -7.06 24.51 82.35
N GLU A 164 -7.28 25.81 82.48
CA GLU A 164 -6.23 26.80 82.19
C GLU A 164 -5.16 26.67 83.29
N PRO A 165 -3.86 26.68 82.96
CA PRO A 165 -2.77 26.67 83.95
C PRO A 165 -2.67 27.98 84.75
#